data_AF-A0A8J7GKQ3-F1
#
_entry.id   AF-A0A8J7GKQ3-F1
#
_cell.length_a   1.000
_cell.length_b   1.000
_cell.length_c   1.000
_cell.angle_alpha   90.00
_cell.angle_beta   90.00
_cell.angle_gamma   90.00
#
_symmetry.space_group_name_H-M   'P 1'
#
loop_
_entity.id
_entity.type
_entity.pdbx_description
1 polymer ?
#
loop_
_entity_poly.entity_id
_entity_poly.type
_entity_poly.pdbx_seq_one_letter_code
_entity_poly.pdbx_strand_id
1 'polypeptide(L)'
;MNKTLQWILTIAIGLVIISLAWPIASFSLFGTAEGTSIFSIDYAIAFLLMIIPLFVVGLLAVSTYRGVTKWVYAGYGLATIEMLVLAGLVFSSLPFTIFVIGILFVSATSVYGLVQLKKER
;
A
#
# COMPACT_ATOMS: atom_id res chain seq x y z
N MET A 1 9.39 19.31 9.82
CA MET A 1 7.95 19.11 10.10
C MET A 1 7.81 18.64 11.56
N ASN A 2 6.80 19.10 12.30
CA ASN A 2 6.60 18.66 13.68
C ASN A 2 6.32 17.14 13.71
N LYS A 3 6.95 16.40 14.63
CA LYS A 3 6.77 14.95 14.80
C LYS A 3 5.31 14.59 15.07
N THR A 4 4.57 15.45 15.78
CA THR A 4 3.13 15.30 16.00
C THR A 4 2.36 15.36 14.69
N LEU A 5 2.68 16.31 13.80
CA LEU A 5 2.04 16.44 12.50
C LEU A 5 2.35 15.25 11.59
N GLN A 6 3.58 14.72 11.64
CA GLN A 6 3.95 13.49 10.91
C GLN A 6 3.13 12.28 11.36
N TRP A 7 2.89 12.13 12.67
CA TRP A 7 2.04 11.05 13.18
C TRP A 7 0.58 11.22 12.77
N ILE A 8 0.04 12.44 12.83
CA ILE A 8 -1.32 12.74 12.38
C ILE A 8 -1.48 12.35 10.90
N LEU A 9 -0.54 12.77 10.05
CA LEU A 9 -0.56 12.42 8.63
C LEU A 9 -0.40 10.92 8.39
N THR A 10 0.50 10.26 9.11
CA THR A 10 0.69 8.80 9.00
C THR A 10 -0.59 8.04 9.36
N ILE A 11 -1.26 8.42 10.44
CA ILE A 11 -2.53 7.81 10.85
C ILE A 11 -3.63 8.09 9.83
N ALA A 12 -3.76 9.33 9.35
CA ALA A 12 -4.75 9.69 8.34
C ALA A 12 -4.56 8.89 7.05
N ILE A 13 -3.33 8.77 6.55
CA ILE A 13 -2.99 7.97 5.37
C ILE A 13 -3.29 6.49 5.63
N GLY A 14 -2.92 5.96 6.80
CA GLY A 14 -3.22 4.58 7.17
C GLY A 14 -4.72 4.26 7.18
N LEU A 15 -5.54 5.17 7.70
CA LEU A 15 -7.00 5.03 7.69
C LEU A 15 -7.59 5.06 6.28
N VAL A 16 -7.13 5.97 5.42
CA VAL A 16 -7.56 6.03 4.01
C VAL A 16 -7.18 4.75 3.28
N ILE A 17 -5.93 4.29 3.44
CA ILE A 17 -5.43 3.07 2.82
C ILE A 17 -6.28 1.87 3.23
N ILE A 18 -6.55 1.67 4.52
CA ILE A 18 -7.36 0.55 5.00
C ILE A 18 -8.79 0.63 4.45
N SER A 19 -9.36 1.84 4.42
CA SER A 19 -10.72 2.08 3.93
C SER A 19 -10.87 1.81 2.43
N LEU A 20 -9.80 1.99 1.64
CA LEU A 20 -9.79 1.68 0.21
C LEU A 20 -9.40 0.23 -0.08
N ALA A 21 -8.43 -0.33 0.64
CA ALA A 21 -7.95 -1.69 0.40
C ALA A 21 -9.05 -2.74 0.63
N TRP A 22 -9.88 -2.56 1.66
CA TRP A 22 -10.91 -3.54 2.02
C TRP A 22 -12.00 -3.72 0.95
N PRO A 23 -12.66 -2.66 0.43
CA PRO A 23 -13.61 -2.80 -0.67
C PRO A 23 -13.01 -3.42 -1.93
N ILE A 24 -11.75 -3.09 -2.26
CA ILE A 24 -11.08 -3.57 -3.47
C ILE A 24 -10.72 -5.06 -3.33
N ALA A 25 -10.20 -5.47 -2.18
CA ALA A 25 -9.96 -6.88 -1.89
C ALA A 25 -11.28 -7.68 -1.89
N SER A 26 -12.36 -7.11 -1.35
CA SER A 26 -13.69 -7.74 -1.37
C SER A 26 -14.25 -7.86 -2.79
N PHE A 27 -14.06 -6.83 -3.63
CA PHE A 27 -14.43 -6.89 -5.05
C PHE A 27 -13.66 -7.98 -5.80
N SER A 28 -12.36 -8.14 -5.53
CA SER A 28 -11.58 -9.23 -6.11
C SER A 28 -12.12 -10.61 -5.71
N LEU A 29 -12.58 -10.78 -4.46
CA LEU A 29 -13.06 -12.08 -3.96
C LEU A 29 -14.47 -12.44 -4.43
N PHE A 30 -15.38 -11.46 -4.51
CA PHE A 30 -16.82 -11.71 -4.68
C PHE A 30 -17.41 -11.07 -5.94
N GLY A 31 -16.65 -10.21 -6.62
CA GLY A 31 -17.10 -9.49 -7.82
C GLY A 31 -16.70 -10.16 -9.14
N THR A 32 -15.80 -11.14 -9.13
CA THR A 32 -15.38 -11.88 -10.33
C THR A 32 -16.15 -13.19 -10.47
N ALA A 33 -16.49 -13.57 -11.72
CA ALA A 33 -17.23 -14.80 -12.03
C ALA A 33 -16.46 -16.08 -11.64
N GLU A 34 -15.15 -15.97 -11.36
CA GLU A 34 -14.26 -17.06 -10.97
C GLU A 34 -14.23 -17.31 -9.44
N GLY A 35 -14.87 -16.45 -8.63
CA GLY A 35 -14.81 -16.40 -7.16
C GLY A 35 -15.43 -17.59 -6.39
N THR A 36 -15.55 -18.76 -7.00
CA THR A 36 -16.10 -19.97 -6.36
C THR A 36 -15.05 -20.99 -5.93
N SER A 37 -13.77 -20.84 -6.33
CA SER A 37 -12.68 -21.71 -5.90
C SER A 37 -11.84 -21.06 -4.81
N ILE A 38 -11.73 -21.72 -3.65
CA ILE A 38 -10.91 -21.29 -2.50
C ILE A 38 -9.39 -21.24 -2.86
N PHE A 39 -9.00 -21.84 -3.98
CA PHE A 39 -7.63 -21.82 -4.52
C PHE A 39 -7.48 -20.94 -5.78
N SER A 40 -8.43 -20.04 -6.05
CA SER A 40 -8.33 -19.15 -7.22
C SER A 40 -7.28 -18.06 -7.04
N ILE A 41 -6.78 -17.53 -8.16
CA ILE A 41 -5.84 -16.42 -8.20
C ILE A 41 -6.42 -15.15 -7.57
N ASP A 42 -7.75 -15.03 -7.53
CA ASP A 42 -8.47 -13.91 -6.92
C ASP A 42 -8.18 -13.76 -5.43
N TYR A 43 -8.05 -14.87 -4.69
CA TYR A 43 -7.68 -14.86 -3.27
C TYR A 43 -6.26 -14.32 -3.06
N ALA A 44 -5.33 -14.69 -3.93
CA ALA A 44 -3.96 -14.17 -3.87
C ALA A 44 -3.94 -12.67 -4.19
N ILE A 45 -4.71 -12.23 -5.19
CA ILE A 45 -4.82 -10.80 -5.55
C ILE A 45 -5.45 -10.01 -4.39
N ALA A 46 -6.54 -10.49 -3.81
CA ALA A 46 -7.20 -9.87 -2.66
C ALA A 46 -6.27 -9.75 -1.43
N PHE A 47 -5.49 -10.79 -1.16
CA PHE A 47 -4.50 -10.78 -0.09
C PHE A 47 -3.40 -9.74 -0.33
N LEU A 48 -2.86 -9.67 -1.54
CA LEU A 48 -1.85 -8.67 -1.92
C LEU A 48 -2.40 -7.24 -1.81
N LEU A 49 -3.63 -7.03 -2.26
CA LEU A 49 -4.35 -5.75 -2.14
C LEU A 49 -4.52 -5.29 -0.69
N MET A 50 -4.60 -6.20 0.28
CA MET A 50 -4.65 -5.83 1.69
C MET A 50 -3.26 -5.63 2.31
N ILE A 51 -2.27 -6.46 1.98
CA ILE A 51 -0.99 -6.46 2.69
C ILE A 51 -0.01 -5.40 2.20
N ILE A 52 0.03 -5.13 0.91
CA ILE A 52 1.01 -4.22 0.32
C ILE A 52 0.81 -2.78 0.84
N PRO A 53 -0.42 -2.29 0.95
CA PRO A 53 -0.64 -0.98 1.54
C PRO A 53 -0.28 -0.90 3.02
N LEU A 54 -0.44 -2.00 3.76
CA LEU A 54 0.02 -2.08 5.15
C LEU A 54 1.54 -2.03 5.26
N PHE A 55 2.30 -2.51 4.27
CA PHE A 55 3.76 -2.34 4.25
C PHE A 55 4.17 -0.88 4.09
N VAL A 56 3.47 -0.10 3.26
CA VAL A 56 3.73 1.34 3.10
C VAL A 56 3.44 2.09 4.40
N VAL A 57 2.32 1.78 5.06
CA VAL A 57 1.99 2.34 6.37
C VAL A 57 3.02 1.93 7.43
N GLY A 58 3.50 0.69 7.40
CA GLY A 58 4.58 0.21 8.26
C GLY A 58 5.88 0.99 8.07
N LEU A 59 6.29 1.24 6.82
CA LEU A 59 7.44 2.09 6.49
C LEU A 59 7.26 3.51 7.06
N LEU A 60 6.08 4.10 6.88
CA LEU A 60 5.75 5.44 7.39
C LEU A 60 5.79 5.50 8.92
N ALA A 61 5.18 4.53 9.60
CA ALA A 61 5.17 4.46 11.05
C ALA A 61 6.59 4.28 11.63
N VAL A 62 7.39 3.38 11.06
CA VAL A 62 8.76 3.13 11.51
C VAL A 62 9.66 4.34 11.24
N SER A 63 9.58 4.94 10.06
CA SER A 63 10.37 6.12 9.71
C SER A 63 10.01 7.34 10.58
N THR A 64 8.71 7.54 10.86
CA THR A 64 8.23 8.61 11.75
C THR A 64 8.66 8.37 13.19
N TYR A 65 8.58 7.13 13.68
CA TYR A 65 9.05 6.77 15.03
C TYR A 65 10.54 7.08 15.21
N ARG A 66 11.37 6.64 14.25
CA ARG A 66 12.82 6.83 14.24
C ARG A 66 13.26 8.24 13.86
N GLY A 67 12.35 9.10 13.42
CA GLY A 67 12.65 10.48 13.03
C GLY A 67 13.46 10.62 11.74
N VAL A 68 13.47 9.59 10.90
CA VAL A 68 14.25 9.60 9.65
C VAL A 68 13.44 10.26 8.54
N THR A 69 13.58 11.58 8.43
CA THR A 69 12.77 12.44 7.58
C THR A 69 12.77 12.03 6.11
N LYS A 70 13.92 11.59 5.56
CA LYS A 70 14.03 11.09 4.18
C LYS A 70 13.00 9.99 3.87
N TRP A 71 12.90 9.00 4.75
CA TRP A 71 12.00 7.85 4.56
C TRP A 71 10.55 8.19 4.89
N VAL A 72 10.30 9.19 5.73
CA VAL A 72 8.95 9.74 5.93
C VAL A 72 8.42 10.35 4.63
N TYR A 73 9.20 11.20 3.96
CA TYR A 73 8.79 11.80 2.69
C TYR A 73 8.69 10.78 1.56
N ALA A 74 9.62 9.81 1.49
CA ALA A 74 9.53 8.71 0.55
C ALA A 74 8.27 7.86 0.79
N GLY A 75 7.92 7.60 2.05
CA GLY A 75 6.71 6.89 2.43
C GLY A 75 5.44 7.62 2.01
N TYR A 76 5.38 8.94 2.14
CA TYR A 76 4.23 9.72 1.64
C TYR A 76 4.10 9.65 0.12
N GLY A 77 5.21 9.74 -0.61
CA GLY A 77 5.21 9.58 -2.06
C GLY A 77 4.71 8.20 -2.48
N LEU A 78 5.19 7.15 -1.82
CA LEU A 78 4.75 5.77 -2.07
C LEU A 78 3.27 5.58 -1.77
N ALA A 79 2.77 6.09 -0.64
CA ALA A 79 1.36 6.02 -0.29
C ALA A 79 0.47 6.70 -1.34
N THR A 80 0.89 7.86 -1.86
CA THR A 80 0.16 8.54 -2.93
C THR A 80 0.13 7.72 -4.22
N ILE A 81 1.29 7.18 -4.64
CA ILE A 81 1.38 6.34 -5.84
C ILE A 81 0.50 5.10 -5.69
N GLU A 82 0.56 4.44 -4.54
CA GLU A 82 -0.26 3.28 -4.23
C GLU A 82 -1.75 3.59 -4.29
N MET A 83 -2.20 4.67 -3.66
CA MET A 83 -3.60 5.10 -3.74
C MET A 83 -4.04 5.38 -5.17
N LEU A 84 -3.18 5.98 -6.00
CA LEU A 84 -3.47 6.22 -7.41
C LEU A 84 -3.56 4.92 -8.22
N VAL A 85 -2.68 3.95 -7.96
CA VAL A 85 -2.72 2.63 -8.61
C VAL A 85 -3.99 1.87 -8.22
N LEU A 86 -4.33 1.86 -6.93
CA LEU A 86 -5.55 1.23 -6.41
C LEU A 86 -6.81 1.90 -6.95
N ALA A 87 -6.89 3.23 -6.93
CA ALA A 87 -8.01 3.97 -7.48
C ALA A 87 -8.12 3.80 -9.00
N GLY A 88 -7.01 3.80 -9.72
CA GLY A 88 -6.99 3.60 -11.18
C GLY A 88 -7.46 2.21 -11.61
N LEU A 89 -7.20 1.18 -10.79
CA LEU A 89 -7.77 -0.14 -10.99
C LEU A 89 -9.31 -0.12 -10.89
N VAL A 90 -9.84 0.55 -9.87
CA VAL A 90 -11.29 0.56 -9.58
C VAL A 90 -12.08 1.46 -10.52
N PHE A 91 -11.60 2.68 -10.76
CA PHE A 91 -12.37 3.73 -11.40
C PHE A 91 -12.01 3.95 -12.87
N SER A 92 -10.81 3.54 -13.30
CA SER A 92 -10.28 3.90 -14.62
C SER A 92 -9.99 2.71 -15.51
N SER A 93 -10.34 1.49 -15.08
CA SER A 93 -10.14 0.26 -15.87
C SER A 93 -8.69 0.10 -16.35
N LEU A 94 -7.71 0.46 -15.51
CA LEU A 94 -6.31 0.36 -15.89
C LEU A 94 -5.98 -1.07 -16.36
N PRO A 95 -5.17 -1.22 -17.42
CA PRO A 95 -4.70 -2.54 -17.83
C PRO A 95 -4.08 -3.27 -16.65
N PHE A 96 -4.46 -4.54 -16.47
CA PHE A 96 -3.98 -5.38 -15.37
C PHE A 96 -2.44 -5.39 -15.26
N THR A 97 -1.74 -5.33 -16.40
CA THR A 97 -0.28 -5.22 -16.46
C THR A 97 0.27 -3.98 -15.75
N ILE A 98 -0.35 -2.81 -15.93
CA ILE A 98 0.09 -1.56 -15.30
C ILE A 98 -0.11 -1.63 -13.80
N PHE A 99 -1.22 -2.22 -13.37
CA PHE A 99 -1.50 -2.47 -11.97
C PHE A 99 -0.44 -3.37 -11.32
N VAL A 100 -0.12 -4.51 -11.95
CA VAL A 100 0.92 -5.44 -11.44
C VAL A 100 2.27 -4.73 -11.33
N ILE A 101 2.67 -3.96 -12.35
CA ILE A 101 3.93 -3.18 -12.32
C ILE A 101 3.92 -2.17 -11.16
N GLY A 102 2.82 -1.43 -10.99
CA GLY A 102 2.67 -0.46 -9.91
C GLY A 102 2.79 -1.10 -8.53
N ILE A 103 2.11 -2.23 -8.31
CA ILE A 103 2.17 -2.99 -7.07
C ILE A 103 3.59 -3.50 -6.78
N LEU A 104 4.25 -4.09 -7.77
CA LEU A 104 5.61 -4.61 -7.61
C LEU A 104 6.60 -3.49 -7.26
N PHE A 105 6.45 -2.33 -7.91
CA PHE A 105 7.28 -1.16 -7.65
C PHE A 105 7.10 -0.64 -6.21
N VAL A 106 5.85 -0.46 -5.77
CA VAL A 106 5.53 -0.02 -4.40
C VAL A 106 6.08 -1.03 -3.38
N SER A 107 5.86 -2.31 -3.60
CA SER A 107 6.32 -3.39 -2.71
C SER A 107 7.84 -3.40 -2.57
N ALA A 108 8.57 -3.39 -3.69
CA ALA A 108 10.03 -3.42 -3.69
C ALA A 108 10.62 -2.20 -2.98
N THR A 109 10.05 -1.02 -3.22
CA THR A 109 10.53 0.22 -2.62
C THR A 109 10.24 0.28 -1.11
N SER A 110 9.06 -0.21 -0.69
CA SER A 110 8.70 -0.31 0.73
C SER A 110 9.59 -1.27 1.50
N VAL A 111 9.86 -2.45 0.94
CA VAL A 111 10.79 -3.43 1.53
C VAL A 111 12.20 -2.87 1.59
N TYR A 112 12.68 -2.26 0.51
CA TYR A 112 14.00 -1.62 0.48
C TYR A 112 14.12 -0.54 1.54
N GLY A 113 13.11 0.34 1.66
CA GLY A 113 13.08 1.38 2.69
C GLY A 113 13.13 0.83 4.10
N LEU A 114 12.37 -0.25 4.40
CA LEU A 114 12.39 -0.92 5.70
C LEU A 114 13.76 -1.51 6.03
N VAL A 115 14.43 -2.13 5.04
CA VAL A 115 15.79 -2.66 5.19
C VAL A 115 16.80 -1.55 5.45
N GLN A 116 16.70 -0.42 4.75
CA GLN A 116 17.60 0.72 4.96
C GLN A 116 17.38 1.37 6.33
N LEU A 117 16.13 1.53 6.77
CA LEU A 117 15.83 2.00 8.12
C LEU A 117 16.46 1.13 9.20
N LYS A 118 16.62 -0.19 8.97
CA LYS A 118 17.33 -1.09 9.90
C LYS A 118 18.82 -0.79 10.00
N LYS A 119 19.45 -0.28 8.92
CA LYS A 119 20.89 0.05 8.88
C LYS A 119 21.21 1.42 9.47
N GLU A 120 20.27 2.36 9.40
CA GLU A 120 20.42 3.71 9.96
C GLU A 120 20.20 3.75 11.48
N ARG A 121 20.59 2.69 12.21
CA ARG A 121 20.41 2.54 13.66
C ARG A 121 21.66 2.91 14.45
#